data_AF-A0A385Q0M5-F1
#
_entry.id   AF-A0A385Q0M5-F1
#
_cell.length_a   1.000
_cell.length_b   1.000
_cell.length_c   1.000
_cell.angle_alpha   90.00
_cell.angle_beta   90.00
_cell.angle_gamma   90.00
#
_symmetry.space_group_name_H-M   'P 1'
#
loop_
_entity.id
_entity.type
_entity.pdbx_description
1 polymer ?
#
loop_
_entity_poly.entity_id
_entity_poly.type
_entity_poly.pdbx_seq_one_letter_code
_entity_poly.pdbx_strand_id
1 'polypeptide(L)'
;MSKKNNILASSAFYTLISIIVGFIVGAILLAVARINPVEAYGQLLKGIFGKPKFMIWCLIYAAPLIFTGLSVAFSFKTGVFNIGAEGQFVVGSLTACVIGILIKVPAIIHIPLCFIGAALAGAAWGAIVGVLKIKKGVNEVLSYIMFNWIAFYFSNFVVNLTIIHKDGGGEATKDVADSARILLPESIRNATGASAANWGFVLAIIFAIIVWFVINKTTLGFKLRAVGFSNSAAEYAGIDTGKSFLTAMAFSGALAGIGGAVQLLGMSGRISQFSGQEGYGFQGITVALIGASNPLGCIFAGIFYGAMKYGGGKLSLVNAPAEVVDIIMGIIIVFIAISGLFKTIILNRVKKGAA
;
A
#
# COMPACT_ATOMS: atom_id res chain seq x y z
N MET A 1 35.09 -14.03 0.26
CA MET A 1 34.47 -12.79 0.77
C MET A 1 33.82 -13.07 2.12
N SER A 2 34.27 -12.45 3.21
CA SER A 2 33.87 -12.79 4.59
C SER A 2 32.40 -12.46 4.90
N LYS A 3 31.74 -13.27 5.75
CA LYS A 3 30.34 -13.13 6.22
C LYS A 3 29.97 -11.69 6.65
N LYS A 4 30.92 -10.89 7.17
CA LYS A 4 30.71 -9.48 7.54
C LYS A 4 30.33 -8.58 6.35
N ASN A 5 30.87 -8.83 5.16
CA ASN A 5 30.54 -8.07 3.95
C ASN A 5 29.12 -8.38 3.45
N ASN A 6 28.57 -9.56 3.78
CA ASN A 6 27.24 -9.97 3.35
C ASN A 6 26.13 -9.34 4.23
N ILE A 7 26.41 -9.15 5.52
CA ILE A 7 25.48 -8.48 6.46
C ILE A 7 25.43 -6.98 6.20
N LEU A 8 26.59 -6.34 5.97
CA LEU A 8 26.67 -4.90 5.65
C LEU A 8 26.13 -4.56 4.25
N ALA A 9 26.00 -5.52 3.34
CA ALA A 9 25.42 -5.31 2.00
C ALA A 9 23.91 -5.56 1.93
N SER A 10 23.32 -6.18 2.97
CA SER A 10 21.92 -6.58 3.00
C SER A 10 21.00 -5.38 3.16
N SER A 11 20.04 -5.22 2.25
CA SER A 11 19.04 -4.15 2.32
C SER A 11 18.25 -4.18 3.64
N ALA A 12 18.07 -5.36 4.24
CA ALA A 12 17.37 -5.51 5.52
C ALA A 12 18.12 -4.85 6.68
N PHE A 13 19.46 -4.84 6.66
CA PHE A 13 20.27 -4.20 7.70
C PHE A 13 20.10 -2.68 7.67
N TYR A 14 20.12 -2.09 6.48
CA TYR A 14 19.88 -0.66 6.30
C TYR A 14 18.46 -0.27 6.70
N THR A 15 17.44 -1.06 6.32
CA THR A 15 16.06 -0.84 6.76
C THR A 15 15.95 -0.85 8.29
N LEU A 16 16.61 -1.79 8.99
CA LEU A 16 16.58 -1.86 10.44
C LEU A 16 17.22 -0.62 11.09
N ILE A 17 18.36 -0.16 10.57
CA ILE A 17 19.01 1.07 11.03
C ILE A 17 18.08 2.27 10.82
N SER A 18 17.46 2.40 9.63
CA SER A 18 16.54 3.49 9.35
C SER A 18 15.34 3.50 10.30
N ILE A 19 14.81 2.32 10.65
CA ILE A 19 13.74 2.19 11.66
C ILE A 19 14.23 2.70 13.02
N ILE A 20 15.39 2.26 13.50
CA ILE A 20 15.95 2.69 14.79
C ILE A 20 16.16 4.21 14.82
N VAL A 21 16.74 4.78 13.77
CA VAL A 21 16.96 6.23 13.67
C VAL A 21 15.62 6.98 13.64
N GLY A 22 14.62 6.46 12.93
CA GLY A 22 13.26 7.01 12.93
C GLY A 22 12.66 7.12 14.34
N PHE A 23 12.77 6.06 15.15
CA PHE A 23 12.32 6.09 16.55
C PHE A 23 13.15 7.03 17.43
N ILE A 24 14.45 7.16 17.19
CA ILE A 24 15.29 8.11 17.95
C ILE A 24 14.86 9.55 17.66
N VAL A 25 14.71 9.92 16.38
CA VAL A 25 14.29 11.27 16.02
C VAL A 25 12.84 11.54 16.48
N GLY A 26 11.95 10.55 16.39
CA GLY A 26 10.61 10.64 16.97
C GLY A 26 10.63 10.91 18.48
N ALA A 27 11.57 10.31 19.21
CA ALA A 27 11.71 10.51 20.65
C ALA A 27 12.18 11.93 20.98
N ILE A 28 13.10 12.46 20.18
CA ILE A 28 13.57 13.85 20.30
C ILE A 28 12.40 14.81 20.09
N LEU A 29 11.57 14.59 19.07
CA LEU A 29 10.42 15.45 18.78
C LEU A 29 9.36 15.38 19.88
N LEU A 30 9.07 14.20 20.41
CA LEU A 30 8.17 14.04 21.56
C LEU A 30 8.69 14.80 22.79
N ALA A 31 10.00 14.71 23.06
CA ALA A 31 10.62 15.44 24.15
C ALA A 31 10.51 16.97 23.97
N VAL A 32 10.71 17.48 22.74
CA VAL A 32 10.51 18.90 22.41
C VAL A 32 9.05 19.32 22.60
N ALA A 33 8.10 18.44 22.25
CA ALA A 33 6.68 18.64 22.48
C ALA A 33 6.24 18.51 23.95
N ARG A 34 7.20 18.34 24.88
CA ARG A 34 6.98 18.12 26.32
C ARG A 34 6.16 16.87 26.65
N ILE A 35 6.18 15.88 25.77
CA ILE A 35 5.55 14.56 25.98
C ILE A 35 6.65 13.56 26.31
N ASN A 36 6.43 12.72 27.32
CA ASN A 36 7.41 11.70 27.69
C ASN A 36 7.51 10.62 26.58
N PRO A 37 8.67 10.47 25.90
CA PRO A 37 8.80 9.52 24.79
C PRO A 37 8.65 8.06 25.23
N VAL A 38 9.09 7.75 26.45
CA VAL A 38 9.03 6.39 27.00
C VAL A 38 7.57 6.00 27.23
N GLU A 39 6.75 6.94 27.72
CA GLU A 39 5.33 6.70 27.93
C GLU A 39 4.59 6.56 26.59
N ALA A 40 4.86 7.45 25.63
CA ALA A 40 4.27 7.38 24.29
C ALA A 40 4.60 6.07 23.59
N TYR A 41 5.87 5.64 23.59
CA TYR A 41 6.28 4.37 22.98
C TYR A 41 5.79 3.15 23.76
N GLY A 42 5.71 3.25 25.09
CA GLY A 42 5.08 2.23 25.93
C GLY A 42 3.60 2.04 25.58
N GLN A 43 2.87 3.13 25.36
CA GLN A 43 1.47 3.06 24.90
C GLN A 43 1.34 2.55 23.48
N LEU A 44 2.27 2.90 22.59
CA LEU A 44 2.29 2.38 21.24
C LEU A 44 2.46 0.85 21.25
N LEU A 45 3.41 0.33 22.02
CA LEU A 45 3.63 -1.10 22.17
C LEU A 45 2.45 -1.81 22.86
N LYS A 46 1.86 -1.21 23.90
CA LYS A 46 0.62 -1.72 24.52
C LYS A 46 -0.57 -1.68 23.55
N GLY A 47 -0.64 -0.66 22.72
CA GLY A 47 -1.66 -0.49 21.68
C GLY A 47 -1.55 -1.52 20.56
N ILE A 48 -0.38 -2.13 20.37
CA ILE A 48 -0.13 -3.18 19.37
C ILE A 48 -0.22 -4.58 20.00
N PHE A 49 0.51 -4.83 21.08
CA PHE A 49 0.68 -6.16 21.68
C PHE A 49 -0.15 -6.40 22.95
N GLY A 50 -0.84 -5.39 23.46
CA GLY A 50 -1.51 -5.50 24.76
C GLY A 50 -2.70 -6.44 24.80
N LYS A 51 -3.38 -6.68 23.66
CA LYS A 51 -4.50 -7.63 23.55
C LYS A 51 -4.47 -8.33 22.19
N PRO A 52 -4.93 -9.60 22.09
CA PRO A 52 -5.10 -10.29 20.81
C PRO A 52 -5.96 -9.49 19.81
N LYS A 53 -6.99 -8.81 20.31
CA LYS A 53 -7.82 -7.88 19.52
C LYS A 53 -6.99 -6.82 18.78
N PHE A 54 -6.01 -6.23 19.46
CA PHE A 54 -5.20 -5.14 18.92
C PHE A 54 -4.29 -5.63 17.80
N MET A 55 -3.69 -6.81 17.97
CA MET A 55 -2.89 -7.44 16.92
C MET A 55 -3.71 -7.70 15.66
N ILE A 56 -4.97 -8.12 15.79
CA ILE A 56 -5.85 -8.32 14.62
C ILE A 56 -6.15 -6.99 13.93
N TRP A 57 -6.38 -5.92 14.69
CA TRP A 57 -6.53 -4.61 14.07
C TRP A 57 -5.28 -4.17 13.32
N CYS A 58 -4.08 -4.41 13.85
CA CYS A 58 -2.84 -4.16 13.11
C CYS A 58 -2.81 -4.92 11.77
N LEU A 59 -3.28 -6.17 11.74
CA LEU A 59 -3.38 -6.97 10.51
C LEU A 59 -4.46 -6.46 9.54
N ILE A 60 -5.60 -5.99 10.06
CA ILE A 60 -6.66 -5.37 9.26
C ILE A 60 -6.13 -4.12 8.54
N TYR A 61 -5.40 -3.25 9.25
CA TYR A 61 -4.76 -2.08 8.64
C TYR A 61 -3.61 -2.46 7.70
N ALA A 62 -2.88 -3.53 7.99
CA ALA A 62 -1.78 -4.01 7.16
C ALA A 62 -2.26 -4.51 5.79
N ALA A 63 -3.43 -5.16 5.71
CA ALA A 63 -3.93 -5.76 4.48
C ALA A 63 -3.99 -4.78 3.27
N PRO A 64 -4.71 -3.65 3.32
CA PRO A 64 -4.74 -2.69 2.20
C PRO A 64 -3.36 -2.08 1.92
N LEU A 65 -2.55 -1.86 2.96
CA LEU A 65 -1.19 -1.32 2.83
C LEU A 65 -0.23 -2.28 2.13
N ILE A 66 -0.39 -3.60 2.35
CA ILE A 66 0.37 -4.61 1.61
C ILE A 66 -0.03 -4.58 0.14
N PHE A 67 -1.33 -4.47 -0.20
CA PHE A 67 -1.77 -4.39 -1.59
C PHE A 67 -1.27 -3.15 -2.32
N THR A 68 -1.37 -1.97 -1.70
CA THR A 68 -0.82 -0.73 -2.28
C THR A 68 0.71 -0.76 -2.32
N GLY A 69 1.38 -1.37 -1.32
CA GLY A 69 2.81 -1.62 -1.35
C GLY A 69 3.25 -2.57 -2.46
N LEU A 70 2.52 -3.67 -2.69
CA LEU A 70 2.74 -4.59 -3.80
C LEU A 70 2.54 -3.92 -5.15
N SER A 71 1.51 -3.08 -5.27
CA SER A 71 1.25 -2.26 -6.46
C SER A 71 2.47 -1.41 -6.82
N VAL A 72 2.97 -0.63 -5.86
CA VAL A 72 4.13 0.25 -6.08
C VAL A 72 5.42 -0.55 -6.28
N ALA A 73 5.64 -1.62 -5.50
CA ALA A 73 6.80 -2.49 -5.67
C ALA A 73 6.83 -3.15 -7.05
N PHE A 74 5.67 -3.50 -7.60
CA PHE A 74 5.54 -4.06 -8.95
C PHE A 74 5.94 -3.03 -10.02
N SER A 75 5.44 -1.80 -9.95
CA SER A 75 5.78 -0.75 -10.93
C SER A 75 7.25 -0.32 -10.83
N PHE A 76 7.84 -0.34 -9.63
CA PHE A 76 9.27 -0.06 -9.47
C PHE A 76 10.17 -1.07 -10.20
N LYS A 77 9.72 -2.32 -10.40
CA LYS A 77 10.47 -3.29 -11.20
C LYS A 77 10.60 -2.90 -12.66
N THR A 78 9.72 -2.05 -13.17
CA THR A 78 9.74 -1.56 -14.55
C THR A 78 10.33 -0.15 -14.66
N GLY A 79 10.92 0.35 -13.57
CA GLY A 79 11.46 1.72 -13.51
C GLY A 79 10.38 2.80 -13.44
N VAL A 80 9.12 2.45 -13.18
CA VAL A 80 8.01 3.41 -13.13
C VAL A 80 7.59 3.70 -11.71
N PHE A 81 7.45 4.97 -11.40
CA PHE A 81 7.01 5.42 -10.08
C PHE A 81 5.48 5.60 -10.04
N ASN A 82 4.73 4.60 -9.56
CA ASN A 82 3.26 4.65 -9.51
C ASN A 82 2.74 5.43 -8.28
N ILE A 83 2.75 6.77 -8.37
CA ILE A 83 2.08 7.66 -7.40
C ILE A 83 0.55 7.55 -7.49
N GLY A 84 0.05 7.01 -8.61
CA GLY A 84 -1.36 6.81 -8.89
C GLY A 84 -2.05 5.72 -8.09
N ALA A 85 -1.29 4.99 -7.26
CA ALA A 85 -1.83 3.95 -6.40
C ALA A 85 -2.98 4.47 -5.52
N GLU A 86 -2.95 5.76 -5.11
CA GLU A 86 -4.03 6.40 -4.37
C GLU A 86 -5.33 6.48 -5.20
N GLY A 87 -5.27 7.04 -6.40
CA GLY A 87 -6.44 7.15 -7.27
C GLY A 87 -6.96 5.78 -7.72
N GLN A 88 -6.07 4.83 -7.98
CA GLN A 88 -6.42 3.44 -8.31
C GLN A 88 -7.11 2.74 -7.13
N PHE A 89 -6.65 2.99 -5.90
CA PHE A 89 -7.26 2.50 -4.68
C PHE A 89 -8.66 3.08 -4.48
N VAL A 90 -8.83 4.39 -4.65
CA VAL A 90 -10.12 5.09 -4.52
C VAL A 90 -11.14 4.61 -5.56
N VAL A 91 -10.72 4.50 -6.83
CA VAL A 91 -11.63 4.02 -7.89
C VAL A 91 -11.95 2.54 -7.72
N GLY A 92 -11.01 1.74 -7.23
CA GLY A 92 -11.24 0.33 -6.90
C GLY A 92 -12.21 0.15 -5.74
N SER A 93 -12.07 0.91 -4.65
CA SER A 93 -12.99 0.88 -3.51
C SER A 93 -14.39 1.34 -3.94
N LEU A 94 -14.49 2.42 -4.71
CA LEU A 94 -15.76 2.91 -5.26
C LEU A 94 -16.47 1.86 -6.11
N THR A 95 -15.73 1.19 -6.99
CA THR A 95 -16.30 0.14 -7.85
C THR A 95 -16.79 -1.06 -7.03
N ALA A 96 -16.01 -1.49 -6.03
CA ALA A 96 -16.44 -2.52 -5.09
C ALA A 96 -17.68 -2.10 -4.28
N CYS A 97 -17.81 -0.82 -3.93
CA CYS A 97 -18.98 -0.26 -3.26
C CYS A 97 -20.23 -0.33 -4.13
N VAL A 98 -20.13 0.16 -5.36
CA VAL A 98 -21.25 0.17 -6.31
C VAL A 98 -21.73 -1.25 -6.61
N ILE A 99 -20.80 -2.18 -6.89
CA ILE A 99 -21.14 -3.60 -7.08
C ILE A 99 -21.77 -4.17 -5.81
N GLY A 100 -21.14 -3.92 -4.66
CA GLY A 100 -21.57 -4.39 -3.34
C GLY A 100 -22.97 -3.93 -2.89
N ILE A 101 -23.43 -2.78 -3.41
CA ILE A 101 -24.75 -2.19 -3.10
C ILE A 101 -25.79 -2.63 -4.13
N LEU A 102 -25.47 -2.55 -5.43
CA LEU A 102 -26.44 -2.71 -6.51
C LEU A 102 -26.72 -4.18 -6.84
N ILE A 103 -25.73 -5.05 -6.71
CA ILE A 103 -25.84 -6.44 -7.11
C ILE A 103 -26.15 -7.30 -5.88
N LYS A 104 -27.28 -8.01 -5.92
CA LYS A 104 -27.66 -8.95 -4.86
C LYS A 104 -27.43 -10.37 -5.34
N VAL A 105 -26.25 -10.91 -5.04
CA VAL A 105 -25.88 -12.29 -5.35
C VAL A 105 -25.35 -13.01 -4.10
N PRO A 106 -25.35 -14.35 -4.07
CA PRO A 106 -24.76 -15.13 -2.98
C PRO A 106 -23.29 -14.78 -2.77
N ALA A 107 -22.82 -14.89 -1.52
CA ALA A 107 -21.47 -14.43 -1.12
C ALA A 107 -20.33 -15.03 -1.95
N ILE A 108 -20.48 -16.29 -2.37
CA ILE A 108 -19.52 -17.02 -3.21
C ILE A 108 -19.26 -16.30 -4.54
N ILE A 109 -20.28 -15.64 -5.11
CA ILE A 109 -20.18 -14.90 -6.37
C ILE A 109 -19.93 -13.41 -6.10
N HIS A 110 -20.54 -12.88 -5.03
CA HIS A 110 -20.47 -11.46 -4.74
C HIS A 110 -19.04 -11.00 -4.46
N ILE A 111 -18.32 -11.75 -3.63
CA ILE A 111 -16.95 -11.42 -3.26
C ILE A 111 -16.05 -11.40 -4.52
N PRO A 112 -15.91 -12.47 -5.31
CA PRO A 112 -15.12 -12.43 -6.54
C PRO A 112 -15.52 -11.31 -7.50
N LEU A 113 -16.82 -11.05 -7.65
CA LEU A 113 -17.30 -9.99 -8.54
C LEU A 113 -16.81 -8.60 -8.10
N CYS A 114 -16.86 -8.29 -6.80
CA CYS A 114 -16.32 -7.04 -6.27
C CYS A 114 -14.80 -6.94 -6.47
N PHE A 115 -14.06 -8.03 -6.23
CA PHE A 115 -12.61 -8.05 -6.42
C PHE A 115 -12.21 -7.89 -7.89
N ILE A 116 -12.90 -8.58 -8.81
CA ILE A 116 -12.67 -8.46 -10.25
C ILE A 116 -13.02 -7.05 -10.73
N GLY A 117 -14.17 -6.51 -10.30
CA GLY A 117 -14.58 -5.16 -10.64
C GLY A 117 -13.56 -4.11 -10.17
N ALA A 118 -13.11 -4.21 -8.92
CA ALA A 118 -12.10 -3.33 -8.37
C ALA A 118 -10.74 -3.46 -9.07
N ALA A 119 -10.31 -4.69 -9.40
CA ALA A 119 -9.09 -4.96 -10.14
C ALA A 119 -9.15 -4.35 -11.55
N LEU A 120 -10.27 -4.52 -12.26
CA LEU A 120 -10.47 -3.97 -13.61
C LEU A 120 -10.53 -2.46 -13.59
N ALA A 121 -11.23 -1.86 -12.63
CA ALA A 121 -11.33 -0.40 -12.51
C ALA A 121 -9.96 0.21 -12.18
N GLY A 122 -9.23 -0.37 -11.22
CA GLY A 122 -7.86 0.05 -10.91
C GLY A 122 -6.90 -0.14 -12.09
N ALA A 123 -7.00 -1.27 -12.81
CA ALA A 123 -6.21 -1.54 -14.01
C ALA A 123 -6.51 -0.54 -15.13
N ALA A 124 -7.78 -0.22 -15.38
CA ALA A 124 -8.19 0.77 -16.35
C ALA A 124 -7.64 2.16 -15.99
N TRP A 125 -7.74 2.55 -14.72
CA TRP A 125 -7.20 3.82 -14.23
C TRP A 125 -5.68 3.93 -14.44
N GLY A 126 -4.94 2.86 -14.13
CA GLY A 126 -3.51 2.77 -14.40
C GLY A 126 -3.18 2.76 -15.90
N ALA A 127 -3.96 2.03 -16.70
CA ALA A 127 -3.76 1.92 -18.13
C ALA A 127 -3.95 3.26 -18.86
N ILE A 128 -4.91 4.10 -18.44
CA ILE A 128 -5.12 5.44 -19.03
C ILE A 128 -3.82 6.26 -18.93
N VAL A 129 -3.20 6.31 -17.76
CA VAL A 129 -1.92 7.02 -17.57
C VAL A 129 -0.80 6.35 -18.35
N GLY A 130 -0.77 5.02 -18.40
CA GLY A 130 0.16 4.26 -19.25
C GLY A 130 0.06 4.64 -20.74
N VAL A 131 -1.15 4.76 -21.27
CA VAL A 131 -1.39 5.17 -22.66
C VAL A 131 -0.96 6.61 -22.90
N LEU A 132 -1.21 7.52 -21.97
CA LEU A 132 -0.76 8.92 -22.07
C LEU A 132 0.77 9.01 -22.13
N LYS A 133 1.48 8.23 -21.30
CA LYS A 133 2.94 8.15 -21.35
C LYS A 133 3.44 7.62 -22.69
N ILE A 134 2.89 6.49 -23.17
CA ILE A 134 3.37 5.82 -24.38
C ILE A 134 3.06 6.63 -25.64
N LYS A 135 1.84 7.18 -25.75
CA LYS A 135 1.39 7.88 -26.97
C LYS A 135 1.80 9.35 -27.02
N LYS A 136 1.84 10.02 -25.87
CA LYS A 136 2.04 11.47 -25.79
C LYS A 136 3.33 11.88 -25.07
N GLY A 137 4.13 10.93 -24.59
CA GLY A 137 5.37 11.21 -23.87
C GLY A 137 5.17 11.99 -22.56
N VAL A 138 3.94 12.00 -22.01
CA VAL A 138 3.64 12.75 -20.79
C VAL A 138 4.27 12.04 -19.59
N ASN A 139 4.88 12.81 -18.70
CA ASN A 139 5.44 12.29 -17.46
C ASN A 139 4.34 11.64 -16.60
N GLU A 140 4.54 10.38 -16.24
CA GLU A 140 3.59 9.59 -15.47
C GLU A 140 3.35 10.13 -14.06
N VAL A 141 4.36 10.75 -13.44
CA VAL A 141 4.30 11.27 -12.07
C VAL A 141 3.28 12.41 -12.02
N LEU A 142 3.41 13.37 -12.94
CA LEU A 142 2.48 14.50 -13.03
C LEU A 142 1.06 14.01 -13.39
N SER A 143 0.96 13.10 -14.35
CA SER A 143 -0.32 12.53 -14.76
C SER A 143 -1.02 11.86 -13.58
N TYR A 144 -0.31 11.07 -12.78
CA TYR A 144 -0.89 10.39 -11.63
C TYR A 144 -1.29 11.33 -10.50
N ILE A 145 -0.50 12.37 -10.22
CA ILE A 145 -0.88 13.38 -9.23
C ILE A 145 -2.22 14.01 -9.62
N MET A 146 -2.40 14.39 -10.89
CA MET A 146 -3.67 14.93 -11.40
C MET A 146 -4.80 13.91 -11.35
N PHE A 147 -4.55 12.67 -11.77
CA PHE A 147 -5.55 11.60 -11.76
C PHE A 147 -5.99 11.18 -10.36
N ASN A 148 -5.15 11.36 -9.33
CA ASN A 148 -5.54 11.14 -7.94
C ASN A 148 -6.62 12.15 -7.50
N TRP A 149 -6.49 13.42 -7.89
CA TRP A 149 -7.52 14.43 -7.65
C TRP A 149 -8.80 14.14 -8.41
N ILE A 150 -8.68 13.74 -9.69
CA ILE A 150 -9.85 13.33 -10.48
C ILE A 150 -10.56 12.15 -9.81
N ALA A 151 -9.84 11.13 -9.36
CA ALA A 151 -10.40 9.98 -8.65
C ALA A 151 -11.12 10.40 -7.36
N PHE A 152 -10.51 11.30 -6.58
CA PHE A 152 -11.10 11.84 -5.35
C PHE A 152 -12.43 12.57 -5.61
N TYR A 153 -12.45 13.54 -6.54
CA TYR A 153 -13.67 14.29 -6.86
C TYR A 153 -14.72 13.42 -7.53
N PHE A 154 -14.29 12.49 -8.39
CA PHE A 154 -15.18 11.51 -9.01
C PHE A 154 -15.83 10.59 -7.97
N SER A 155 -15.06 10.11 -6.99
CA SER A 155 -15.61 9.31 -5.88
C SER A 155 -16.65 10.10 -5.10
N ASN A 156 -16.35 11.36 -4.72
CA ASN A 156 -17.32 12.20 -4.02
C ASN A 156 -18.58 12.47 -4.88
N PHE A 157 -18.44 12.70 -6.18
CA PHE A 157 -19.58 12.82 -7.08
C PHE A 157 -20.45 11.55 -7.08
N VAL A 158 -19.85 10.38 -7.22
CA VAL A 158 -20.57 9.10 -7.27
C VAL A 158 -21.25 8.78 -5.94
N VAL A 159 -20.59 9.00 -4.81
CA VAL A 159 -21.15 8.79 -3.45
C VAL A 159 -22.42 9.62 -3.20
N ASN A 160 -22.58 10.76 -3.89
CA ASN A 160 -23.76 11.62 -3.82
C ASN A 160 -24.87 11.24 -4.80
N LEU A 161 -24.69 10.22 -5.63
CA LEU A 161 -25.77 9.74 -6.49
C LEU A 161 -26.88 9.12 -5.65
N THR A 162 -28.12 9.54 -5.89
CA THR A 162 -29.33 9.13 -5.15
C THR A 162 -29.49 7.62 -5.01
N ILE A 163 -28.99 6.85 -5.97
CA ILE A 163 -29.09 5.38 -5.96
C ILE A 163 -28.25 4.76 -4.84
N ILE A 164 -27.07 5.31 -4.58
CA ILE A 164 -26.08 4.73 -3.64
C ILE A 164 -25.90 5.55 -2.37
N HIS A 165 -26.34 6.82 -2.35
CA HIS A 165 -26.32 7.67 -1.18
C HIS A 165 -27.25 7.12 -0.10
N LYS A 166 -26.88 7.28 1.17
CA LYS A 166 -27.68 6.79 2.29
C LYS A 166 -28.99 7.57 2.44
N ASP A 167 -30.11 6.85 2.51
CA ASP A 167 -31.41 7.45 2.79
C ASP A 167 -31.46 7.93 4.26
N GLY A 168 -31.69 9.22 4.50
CA GLY A 168 -31.88 9.79 5.85
C GLY A 168 -30.78 10.69 6.43
N GLY A 169 -29.92 11.30 5.60
CA GLY A 169 -29.10 12.45 6.03
C GLY A 169 -27.69 12.13 6.56
N GLY A 170 -26.95 11.23 5.91
CA GLY A 170 -25.53 11.03 6.19
C GLY A 170 -24.69 11.17 4.93
N GLU A 171 -23.55 11.87 5.02
CA GLU A 171 -22.56 12.05 3.95
C GLU A 171 -21.79 10.74 3.66
N ALA A 172 -22.51 9.66 3.34
CA ALA A 172 -21.95 8.33 3.07
C ALA A 172 -22.86 7.52 2.16
N THR A 173 -22.29 6.49 1.53
CA THR A 173 -23.06 5.49 0.78
C THR A 173 -23.93 4.64 1.70
N LYS A 174 -24.89 3.94 1.11
CA LYS A 174 -25.54 2.75 1.69
C LYS A 174 -24.46 1.74 2.11
N ASP A 175 -24.77 0.99 3.16
CA ASP A 175 -23.89 -0.11 3.59
C ASP A 175 -23.89 -1.19 2.49
N VAL A 176 -22.71 -1.74 2.19
CA VAL A 176 -22.58 -2.86 1.25
C VAL A 176 -23.34 -4.08 1.78
N ALA A 177 -23.88 -4.90 0.88
CA ALA A 177 -24.60 -6.10 1.26
C ALA A 177 -23.71 -7.02 2.12
N ASP A 178 -24.28 -7.70 3.12
CA ASP A 178 -23.52 -8.62 3.96
C ASP A 178 -22.87 -9.75 3.16
N SER A 179 -23.46 -10.14 2.02
CA SER A 179 -22.86 -11.13 1.12
C SER A 179 -21.58 -10.64 0.42
N ALA A 180 -21.34 -9.33 0.35
CA ALA A 180 -20.11 -8.76 -0.21
C ALA A 180 -18.97 -8.67 0.83
N ARG A 181 -19.27 -8.81 2.13
CA ARG A 181 -18.30 -8.60 3.21
C ARG A 181 -17.36 -9.79 3.35
N ILE A 182 -16.06 -9.51 3.47
CA ILE A 182 -15.00 -10.52 3.60
C ILE A 182 -14.67 -10.87 5.05
N LEU A 183 -15.67 -10.83 5.94
CA LEU A 183 -15.48 -11.06 7.36
C LEU A 183 -15.08 -12.51 7.66
N LEU A 184 -14.27 -12.71 8.70
CA LEU A 184 -13.97 -14.03 9.24
C LEU A 184 -15.22 -14.65 9.90
N PRO A 185 -15.29 -15.99 10.04
CA PRO A 185 -16.37 -16.66 10.74
C PRO A 185 -16.62 -16.06 12.14
N GLU A 186 -17.89 -16.03 12.56
CA GLU A 186 -18.28 -15.42 13.84
C GLU A 186 -17.54 -16.03 15.04
N SER A 187 -17.23 -17.32 15.00
CA SER A 187 -16.44 -18.02 16.02
C SER A 187 -15.07 -17.36 16.24
N ILE A 188 -14.40 -16.95 15.17
CA ILE A 188 -13.07 -16.30 15.23
C ILE A 188 -13.22 -14.84 15.68
N ARG A 189 -14.26 -14.13 15.22
CA ARG A 189 -14.55 -12.74 15.62
C ARG A 189 -14.87 -12.64 17.11
N ASN A 190 -15.61 -13.61 17.65
CA ASN A 190 -15.97 -13.69 19.06
C ASN A 190 -14.77 -14.11 19.92
N ALA A 191 -13.97 -15.10 19.48
CA ALA A 191 -12.77 -15.53 20.20
C ALA A 191 -11.70 -14.43 20.32
N THR A 192 -11.65 -13.53 19.34
CA THR A 192 -10.61 -12.50 19.25
C THR A 192 -11.08 -11.11 19.71
N GLY A 193 -12.39 -10.92 19.90
CA GLY A 193 -13.00 -9.64 20.28
C GLY A 193 -12.90 -8.55 19.19
N ALA A 194 -12.44 -8.90 17.99
CA ALA A 194 -12.29 -8.02 16.84
C ALA A 194 -13.45 -8.24 15.87
N SER A 195 -14.48 -7.41 15.97
CA SER A 195 -15.67 -7.48 15.11
C SER A 195 -15.36 -7.26 13.62
N ALA A 196 -14.24 -6.62 13.28
CA ALA A 196 -13.81 -6.36 11.90
C ALA A 196 -12.77 -7.36 11.36
N ALA A 197 -12.50 -8.46 12.07
CA ALA A 197 -11.57 -9.48 11.58
C ALA A 197 -12.03 -10.00 10.21
N ASN A 198 -11.16 -9.93 9.21
CA ASN A 198 -11.47 -10.21 7.82
C ASN A 198 -10.38 -11.03 7.12
N TRP A 199 -10.73 -11.61 5.96
CA TRP A 199 -9.82 -12.39 5.11
C TRP A 199 -8.81 -11.54 4.32
N GLY A 200 -8.86 -10.21 4.46
CA GLY A 200 -8.03 -9.28 3.70
C GLY A 200 -6.53 -9.54 3.86
N PHE A 201 -6.08 -9.84 5.08
CA PHE A 201 -4.66 -10.12 5.34
C PHE A 201 -4.20 -11.44 4.69
N VAL A 202 -5.03 -12.47 4.72
CA VAL A 202 -4.74 -13.77 4.07
C VAL A 202 -4.66 -13.58 2.55
N LEU A 203 -5.59 -12.83 1.97
CA LEU A 203 -5.56 -12.47 0.56
C LEU A 203 -4.29 -11.67 0.22
N ALA A 204 -3.88 -10.72 1.07
CA ALA A 204 -2.66 -9.95 0.85
C ALA A 204 -1.40 -10.84 0.80
N ILE A 205 -1.30 -11.87 1.64
CA ILE A 205 -0.21 -12.85 1.61
C ILE A 205 -0.25 -13.66 0.31
N ILE A 206 -1.41 -14.17 -0.08
CA ILE A 206 -1.58 -14.97 -1.31
C ILE A 206 -1.14 -14.14 -2.51
N PHE A 207 -1.62 -12.89 -2.62
CA PHE A 207 -1.25 -11.99 -3.70
C PHE A 207 0.23 -11.60 -3.66
N ALA A 208 0.83 -11.41 -2.49
CA ALA A 208 2.27 -11.17 -2.37
C ALA A 208 3.09 -12.33 -2.95
N ILE A 209 2.68 -13.58 -2.68
CA ILE A 209 3.32 -14.79 -3.24
C ILE A 209 3.10 -14.86 -4.76
N ILE A 210 1.88 -14.58 -5.25
CA ILE A 210 1.59 -14.55 -6.69
C ILE A 210 2.46 -13.50 -7.38
N VAL A 211 2.53 -12.28 -6.84
CA VAL A 211 3.34 -11.19 -7.39
C VAL A 211 4.84 -11.54 -7.36
N TRP A 212 5.31 -12.17 -6.28
CA TRP A 212 6.67 -12.70 -6.20
C TRP A 212 6.95 -13.72 -7.30
N PHE A 213 6.03 -14.64 -7.54
CA PHE A 213 6.15 -15.65 -8.58
C PHE A 213 6.15 -15.00 -9.97
N VAL A 214 5.23 -14.08 -10.25
CA VAL A 214 5.15 -13.35 -11.51
C VAL A 214 6.45 -12.60 -11.80
N ILE A 215 6.98 -11.84 -10.84
CA ILE A 215 8.21 -11.06 -11.04
C ILE A 215 9.44 -11.95 -11.23
N ASN A 216 9.58 -13.02 -10.44
CA ASN A 216 10.84 -13.78 -10.37
C ASN A 216 10.89 -15.02 -11.26
N LYS A 217 9.74 -15.63 -11.55
CA LYS A 217 9.66 -16.93 -12.22
C LYS A 217 9.00 -16.91 -13.60
N THR A 218 8.45 -15.78 -14.06
CA THR A 218 7.79 -15.69 -15.36
C THR A 218 8.55 -14.85 -16.39
N THR A 219 8.24 -15.07 -17.66
CA THR A 219 8.76 -14.28 -18.80
C THR A 219 8.29 -12.83 -18.76
N LEU A 220 7.08 -12.57 -18.26
CA LEU A 220 6.59 -11.21 -18.02
C LEU A 220 7.51 -10.50 -17.03
N GLY A 221 7.77 -11.10 -15.87
CA GLY A 221 8.67 -10.54 -14.87
C GLY A 221 10.11 -10.33 -15.36
N PHE A 222 10.59 -11.17 -16.28
CA PHE A 222 11.87 -10.96 -16.95
C PHE A 222 11.85 -9.69 -17.83
N LYS A 223 10.85 -9.55 -18.71
CA LYS A 223 10.70 -8.37 -19.58
C LYS A 223 10.57 -7.08 -18.77
N LEU A 224 9.71 -7.10 -17.76
CA LEU A 224 9.48 -5.96 -16.88
C LEU A 224 10.78 -5.50 -16.18
N ARG A 225 11.57 -6.45 -15.65
CA ARG A 225 12.86 -6.13 -15.03
C ARG A 225 13.89 -5.62 -16.03
N ALA A 226 13.96 -6.21 -17.22
CA ALA A 226 14.89 -5.77 -18.27
C ALA A 226 14.65 -4.30 -18.64
N VAL A 227 13.38 -3.93 -18.84
CA VAL A 227 12.95 -2.54 -19.10
C VAL A 227 13.33 -1.63 -17.93
N GLY A 228 13.09 -2.05 -16.69
CA GLY A 228 13.46 -1.28 -15.50
C GLY A 228 14.96 -1.07 -15.30
N PHE A 229 15.81 -1.97 -15.80
CA PHE A 229 17.27 -1.79 -15.77
C PHE A 229 17.77 -0.85 -16.87
N SER A 230 17.26 -1.02 -18.10
CA SER A 230 17.57 -0.13 -19.22
C SER A 230 16.53 -0.27 -20.32
N ASN A 231 15.78 0.80 -20.58
CA ASN A 231 14.82 0.85 -21.67
C ASN A 231 15.50 0.61 -23.03
N SER A 232 16.61 1.29 -23.29
CA SER A 232 17.32 1.18 -24.57
C SER A 232 17.91 -0.22 -24.81
N ALA A 233 18.44 -0.87 -23.77
CA ALA A 233 18.94 -2.23 -23.89
C ALA A 233 17.81 -3.24 -24.08
N ALA A 234 16.65 -3.01 -23.44
CA ALA A 234 15.47 -3.84 -23.61
C ALA A 234 14.90 -3.74 -25.04
N GLU A 235 14.84 -2.53 -25.61
CA GLU A 235 14.42 -2.33 -27.01
C GLU A 235 15.38 -3.01 -27.98
N TYR A 236 16.69 -2.88 -27.75
CA TYR A 236 17.70 -3.56 -28.57
C TYR A 236 17.59 -5.09 -28.50
N ALA A 237 17.19 -5.63 -27.34
CA ALA A 237 16.92 -7.06 -27.15
C ALA A 237 15.55 -7.52 -27.70
N GLY A 238 14.81 -6.65 -28.41
CA GLY A 238 13.51 -6.97 -29.02
C GLY A 238 12.33 -6.97 -28.04
N ILE A 239 12.49 -6.38 -26.85
CA ILE A 239 11.41 -6.24 -25.86
C ILE A 239 10.63 -4.95 -26.16
N ASP A 240 9.33 -5.08 -26.37
CA ASP A 240 8.41 -3.95 -26.50
C ASP A 240 8.27 -3.23 -25.14
N THR A 241 9.00 -2.13 -24.99
CA THR A 241 9.00 -1.27 -23.79
C THR A 241 7.62 -0.69 -23.54
N GLY A 242 6.95 -0.20 -24.60
CA GLY A 242 5.60 0.37 -24.51
C GLY A 242 4.58 -0.59 -23.91
N LYS A 243 4.49 -1.81 -24.44
CA LYS A 243 3.60 -2.85 -23.87
C LYS A 243 4.00 -3.23 -22.45
N SER A 244 5.30 -3.28 -22.17
CA SER A 244 5.81 -3.57 -20.82
C SER A 244 5.38 -2.49 -19.82
N PHE A 245 5.48 -1.21 -20.18
CA PHE A 245 4.98 -0.08 -19.40
C PHE A 245 3.47 -0.18 -19.18
N LEU A 246 2.68 -0.40 -20.23
CA LEU A 246 1.22 -0.49 -20.11
C LEU A 246 0.81 -1.64 -19.18
N THR A 247 1.44 -2.80 -19.34
CA THR A 247 1.18 -3.98 -18.51
C THR A 247 1.56 -3.71 -17.05
N ALA A 248 2.69 -3.03 -16.82
CA ALA A 248 3.13 -2.64 -15.48
C ALA A 248 2.08 -1.79 -14.76
N MET A 249 1.58 -0.77 -15.46
CA MET A 249 0.64 0.21 -14.92
C MET A 249 -0.73 -0.41 -14.67
N ALA A 250 -1.19 -1.28 -15.58
CA ALA A 250 -2.45 -1.99 -15.43
C ALA A 250 -2.41 -2.99 -14.25
N PHE A 251 -1.37 -3.82 -14.14
CA PHE A 251 -1.24 -4.77 -13.04
C PHE A 251 -1.02 -4.07 -11.69
N SER A 252 -0.21 -3.02 -11.66
CA SER A 252 -0.03 -2.18 -10.48
C SER A 252 -1.36 -1.55 -10.05
N GLY A 253 -2.14 -1.03 -11.01
CA GLY A 253 -3.48 -0.51 -10.76
C GLY A 253 -4.47 -1.55 -10.26
N ALA A 254 -4.44 -2.76 -10.80
CA ALA A 254 -5.27 -3.86 -10.31
C ALA A 254 -4.99 -4.18 -8.84
N LEU A 255 -3.71 -4.25 -8.44
CA LEU A 255 -3.32 -4.53 -7.06
C LEU A 255 -3.76 -3.42 -6.10
N ALA A 256 -3.61 -2.14 -6.49
CA ALA A 256 -4.07 -1.01 -5.69
C ALA A 256 -5.60 -0.98 -5.56
N GLY A 257 -6.32 -1.25 -6.67
CA GLY A 257 -7.78 -1.34 -6.67
C GLY A 257 -8.32 -2.47 -5.79
N ILE A 258 -7.67 -3.64 -5.82
CA ILE A 258 -7.96 -4.74 -4.90
C ILE A 258 -7.73 -4.31 -3.44
N GLY A 259 -6.67 -3.56 -3.16
CA GLY A 259 -6.43 -2.96 -1.83
C GLY A 259 -7.62 -2.11 -1.36
N GLY A 260 -8.20 -1.32 -2.26
CA GLY A 260 -9.41 -0.53 -2.01
C GLY A 260 -10.63 -1.39 -1.69
N ALA A 261 -10.83 -2.47 -2.45
CA ALA A 261 -11.90 -3.44 -2.16
C ALA A 261 -11.72 -4.12 -0.80
N VAL A 262 -10.49 -4.47 -0.42
CA VAL A 262 -10.20 -5.09 0.88
C VAL A 262 -10.51 -4.13 2.03
N GLN A 263 -10.13 -2.85 1.91
CA GLN A 263 -10.45 -1.84 2.92
C GLN A 263 -11.95 -1.66 3.07
N LEU A 264 -12.68 -1.55 1.96
CA LEU A 264 -14.11 -1.33 1.98
C LEU A 264 -14.88 -2.55 2.51
N LEU A 265 -14.70 -3.72 1.88
CA LEU A 265 -15.47 -4.93 2.18
C LEU A 265 -15.06 -5.57 3.51
N GLY A 266 -13.82 -5.32 3.96
CA GLY A 266 -13.28 -5.90 5.18
C GLY A 266 -13.43 -5.03 6.43
N MET A 267 -13.39 -3.71 6.29
CA MET A 267 -13.40 -2.79 7.44
C MET A 267 -14.52 -1.75 7.36
N SER A 268 -14.52 -0.88 6.35
CA SER A 268 -15.38 0.31 6.35
C SER A 268 -16.86 -0.01 6.16
N GLY A 269 -17.20 -0.98 5.29
CA GLY A 269 -18.58 -1.37 4.96
C GLY A 269 -19.40 -0.33 4.17
N ARG A 270 -18.91 0.90 4.09
CA ARG A 270 -19.46 2.00 3.29
C ARG A 270 -18.34 2.97 2.95
N ILE A 271 -18.59 3.83 1.96
CA ILE A 271 -17.71 4.96 1.65
C ILE A 271 -18.36 6.23 2.20
N SER A 272 -17.70 6.87 3.15
CA SER A 272 -18.06 8.24 3.55
C SER A 272 -17.53 9.21 2.51
N GLN A 273 -18.20 10.35 2.32
CA GLN A 273 -17.61 11.44 1.55
C GLN A 273 -16.23 11.77 2.12
N PHE A 274 -15.27 11.86 1.23
CA PHE A 274 -13.90 12.12 1.60
C PHE A 274 -13.70 13.62 1.80
N SER A 275 -13.32 14.03 3.02
CA SER A 275 -12.83 15.37 3.30
C SER A 275 -11.42 15.63 2.74
N GLY A 276 -10.69 14.55 2.45
CA GLY A 276 -9.36 14.55 1.84
C GLY A 276 -8.98 13.13 1.37
N GLN A 277 -7.86 12.98 0.66
CA GLN A 277 -7.39 11.67 0.19
C GLN A 277 -7.12 10.73 1.39
N GLU A 278 -7.56 9.47 1.34
CA GLU A 278 -7.40 8.52 2.45
C GLU A 278 -5.92 8.18 2.74
N GLY A 279 -5.08 8.28 1.70
CA GLY A 279 -3.63 8.16 1.78
C GLY A 279 -3.09 6.74 1.75
N TYR A 280 -3.93 5.69 1.67
CA TYR A 280 -3.47 4.30 1.64
C TYR A 280 -2.54 3.99 0.45
N GLY A 281 -2.75 4.64 -0.69
CA GLY A 281 -1.89 4.55 -1.86
C GLY A 281 -0.52 5.18 -1.63
N PHE A 282 -0.46 6.37 -1.02
CA PHE A 282 0.81 7.01 -0.67
C PHE A 282 1.56 6.25 0.42
N GLN A 283 0.83 5.76 1.42
CA GLN A 283 1.40 4.90 2.46
C GLN A 283 1.94 3.59 1.86
N GLY A 284 1.35 3.09 0.77
CA GLY A 284 1.87 1.98 -0.02
C GLY A 284 3.29 2.23 -0.56
N ILE A 285 3.63 3.46 -0.95
CA ILE A 285 5.00 3.83 -1.37
C ILE A 285 5.98 3.57 -0.23
N THR A 286 5.60 3.94 0.99
CA THR A 286 6.42 3.68 2.19
C THR A 286 6.65 2.20 2.40
N VAL A 287 5.58 1.40 2.29
CA VAL A 287 5.65 -0.07 2.42
C VAL A 287 6.57 -0.68 1.37
N ALA A 288 6.48 -0.23 0.12
CA ALA A 288 7.34 -0.69 -0.97
C ALA A 288 8.82 -0.35 -0.72
N LEU A 289 9.11 0.86 -0.21
CA LEU A 289 10.47 1.31 0.10
C LEU A 289 11.08 0.55 1.28
N ILE A 290 10.34 0.36 2.37
CA ILE A 290 10.76 -0.46 3.52
C ILE A 290 11.00 -1.91 3.09
N GLY A 291 10.11 -2.44 2.23
CA GLY A 291 10.24 -3.76 1.62
C GLY A 291 11.31 -3.87 0.54
N ALA A 292 12.06 -2.81 0.24
CA ALA A 292 13.07 -2.75 -0.82
C ALA A 292 12.58 -3.27 -2.19
N SER A 293 11.33 -2.99 -2.54
CA SER A 293 10.65 -3.47 -3.76
C SER A 293 10.66 -5.00 -3.90
N ASN A 294 10.75 -5.74 -2.80
CA ASN A 294 10.56 -7.18 -2.76
C ASN A 294 9.10 -7.48 -2.34
N PRO A 295 8.32 -8.23 -3.14
CA PRO A 295 6.94 -8.56 -2.78
C PRO A 295 6.79 -9.24 -1.42
N LEU A 296 7.73 -10.11 -1.03
CA LEU A 296 7.72 -10.74 0.30
C LEU A 296 8.13 -9.74 1.40
N GLY A 297 9.00 -8.79 1.08
CA GLY A 297 9.35 -7.68 1.98
C GLY A 297 8.18 -6.74 2.26
N CYS A 298 7.28 -6.58 1.28
CA CYS A 298 6.06 -5.76 1.43
C CYS A 298 5.10 -6.33 2.49
N ILE A 299 5.10 -7.65 2.72
CA ILE A 299 4.30 -8.28 3.78
C ILE A 299 4.78 -7.77 5.15
N PHE A 300 6.08 -7.90 5.44
CA PHE A 300 6.64 -7.46 6.72
C PHE A 300 6.56 -5.95 6.91
N ALA A 301 6.85 -5.19 5.84
CA ALA A 301 6.73 -3.73 5.85
C ALA A 301 5.29 -3.26 6.07
N GLY A 302 4.31 -3.94 5.48
CA GLY A 302 2.89 -3.63 5.64
C GLY A 302 2.37 -3.98 7.03
N ILE A 303 2.82 -5.09 7.62
CA ILE A 303 2.54 -5.42 9.03
C ILE A 303 3.11 -4.36 9.95
N PHE A 304 4.36 -3.95 9.73
CA PHE A 304 4.99 -2.88 10.50
C PHE A 304 4.22 -1.56 10.38
N TYR A 305 3.91 -1.12 9.16
CA TYR A 305 3.14 0.11 8.94
C TYR A 305 1.74 0.01 9.55
N GLY A 306 1.03 -1.11 9.36
CA GLY A 306 -0.29 -1.34 9.93
C GLY A 306 -0.29 -1.32 11.46
N ALA A 307 0.74 -1.89 12.08
CA ALA A 307 0.95 -1.82 13.52
C ALA A 307 1.20 -0.38 13.99
N MET A 308 2.04 0.38 13.27
CA MET A 308 2.28 1.78 13.56
C MET A 308 1.02 2.64 13.41
N LYS A 309 0.24 2.44 12.34
CA LYS A 309 -1.00 3.18 12.07
C LYS A 309 -2.06 2.91 13.14
N TYR A 310 -2.24 1.65 13.54
CA TYR A 310 -3.18 1.30 14.61
C TYR A 310 -2.70 1.77 16.00
N GLY A 311 -1.42 1.55 16.31
CA GLY A 311 -0.81 1.97 17.57
C GLY A 311 -0.78 3.49 17.73
N GLY A 312 -0.56 4.22 16.63
CA GLY A 312 -0.60 5.69 16.59
C GLY A 312 -1.94 6.27 17.00
N GLY A 313 -3.05 5.65 16.59
CA GLY A 313 -4.39 6.04 17.05
C GLY A 313 -4.62 5.85 18.55
N LYS A 314 -3.75 5.14 19.27
CA LYS A 314 -3.78 4.99 20.74
C LYS A 314 -2.92 6.02 21.46
N LEU A 315 -2.06 6.77 20.76
CA LEU A 315 -1.23 7.82 21.35
C LEU A 315 -2.07 8.98 21.89
N SER A 316 -3.25 9.23 21.31
CA SER A 316 -4.18 10.24 21.81
C SER A 316 -4.64 10.00 23.26
N LEU A 317 -4.50 8.77 23.77
CA LEU A 317 -4.81 8.45 25.18
C LEU A 317 -3.80 9.04 26.17
N VAL A 318 -2.60 9.40 25.72
CA VAL A 318 -1.55 10.05 26.51
C VAL A 318 -1.28 11.47 26.02
N ASN A 319 -2.28 12.12 25.44
CA ASN A 319 -2.20 13.47 24.86
C ASN A 319 -1.10 13.61 23.79
N ALA A 320 -0.66 12.50 23.19
CA ALA A 320 0.31 12.52 22.11
C ALA A 320 -0.41 12.55 20.75
N PRO A 321 -0.05 13.49 19.86
CA PRO A 321 -0.62 13.57 18.52
C PRO A 321 -0.32 12.30 17.72
N ALA A 322 -1.30 11.82 16.94
CA ALA A 322 -1.11 10.65 16.07
C ALA A 322 -0.12 10.94 14.93
N GLU A 323 0.01 12.23 14.58
CA GLU A 323 0.94 12.79 13.60
C GLU A 323 2.40 12.45 13.91
N VAL A 324 2.74 12.14 15.16
CA VAL A 324 4.07 11.65 15.53
C VAL A 324 4.42 10.37 14.78
N VAL A 325 3.45 9.48 14.54
CA VAL A 325 3.68 8.27 13.75
C VAL A 325 3.99 8.62 12.30
N ASP A 326 3.27 9.57 11.70
CA ASP A 326 3.53 10.01 10.33
C ASP A 326 4.93 10.63 10.20
N ILE A 327 5.37 11.39 11.21
CA ILE A 327 6.73 11.94 11.25
C ILE A 327 7.78 10.83 11.37
N ILE A 328 7.59 9.86 12.27
CA ILE A 328 8.49 8.70 12.40
C ILE A 328 8.59 7.96 11.07
N MET A 329 7.45 7.68 10.42
CA MET A 329 7.43 7.00 9.12
C MET A 329 8.12 7.83 8.03
N GLY A 330 7.89 9.15 8.00
CA GLY A 330 8.57 10.07 7.08
C GLY A 330 10.09 10.04 7.24
N ILE A 331 10.59 10.06 8.47
CA ILE A 331 12.03 9.99 8.75
C ILE A 331 12.59 8.63 8.32
N ILE A 332 11.89 7.53 8.62
CA ILE A 332 12.31 6.19 8.17
C ILE A 332 12.48 6.16 6.65
N ILE A 333 11.54 6.72 5.89
CA ILE A 333 11.61 6.79 4.43
C ILE A 333 12.82 7.59 3.97
N VAL A 334 13.04 8.77 4.55
CA VAL A 334 14.20 9.64 4.22
C VAL A 334 15.50 8.88 4.45
N PHE A 335 15.65 8.22 5.60
CA PHE A 335 16.85 7.44 5.89
C PHE A 335 17.02 6.21 4.98
N ILE A 336 15.93 5.55 4.59
CA ILE A 336 15.99 4.44 3.61
C ILE A 336 16.47 4.96 2.26
N ALA A 337 15.93 6.10 1.79
CA ALA A 337 16.34 6.70 0.53
C ALA A 337 17.83 7.08 0.55
N ILE A 338 18.30 7.70 1.64
CA ILE A 338 19.71 8.06 1.81
C ILE A 338 20.60 6.81 1.93
N SER A 339 20.13 5.73 2.57
CA SER A 339 20.91 4.48 2.68
C SER A 339 21.27 3.88 1.32
N GLY A 340 20.41 4.02 0.32
CA GLY A 340 20.69 3.64 -1.06
C GLY A 340 21.84 4.45 -1.68
N LEU A 341 21.91 5.75 -1.37
CA LEU A 341 23.04 6.61 -1.76
C LEU A 341 24.33 6.18 -1.06
N PHE A 342 24.29 5.92 0.26
CA PHE A 342 25.45 5.43 0.99
C PHE A 342 25.98 4.11 0.45
N LYS A 343 25.10 3.16 0.10
CA LYS A 343 25.50 1.90 -0.53
C LYS A 343 26.24 2.15 -1.85
N THR A 344 25.74 3.06 -2.69
CA THR A 344 26.36 3.41 -3.97
C THR A 344 27.72 4.10 -3.79
N ILE A 345 27.82 5.04 -2.84
CA ILE A 345 29.05 5.78 -2.53
C ILE A 345 30.12 4.85 -1.93
N ILE A 346 29.75 3.97 -0.99
CA ILE A 346 30.65 3.01 -0.35
C ILE A 346 31.17 2.00 -1.38
N LEU A 347 30.29 1.46 -2.23
CA LEU A 347 30.69 0.52 -3.29
C LEU A 347 31.64 1.18 -4.31
N ASN A 348 31.42 2.45 -4.64
CA ASN A 348 32.31 3.19 -5.54
C ASN A 348 33.67 3.53 -4.90
N ARG A 349 33.72 3.78 -3.58
CA ARG A 349 35.00 3.96 -2.85
C ARG A 349 35.79 2.65 -2.74
N VAL A 350 35.12 1.52 -2.51
CA VAL A 350 35.79 0.20 -2.46
C VAL A 350 36.35 -0.19 -3.84
N LYS A 351 35.66 0.13 -4.93
CA LYS A 351 36.19 -0.08 -6.29
C LYS A 351 37.40 0.80 -6.61
N LYS A 352 37.43 2.05 -6.11
CA LYS A 352 38.58 2.96 -6.30
C LYS A 352 39.81 2.60 -5.46
N GLY A 353 39.64 1.90 -4.32
CA GLY A 353 40.76 1.42 -3.50
C GLY A 353 41.33 0.07 -3.93
N ALA A 354 40.73 -0.59 -4.93
CA ALA A 354 41.16 -1.86 -5.48
C ALA A 354 41.67 -1.76 -6.93
N ALA A 355 41.80 -0.53 -7.45
CA ALA A 355 42.30 -0.21 -8.77
C ALA A 355 43.70 0.43 -8.67
#